data_AF-A0A1G4TPZ6-F1
#
_entry.id   AF-A0A1G4TPZ6-F1
#
_cell.length_a   1.000
_cell.length_b   1.000
_cell.length_c   1.000
_cell.angle_alpha   90.00
_cell.angle_beta   90.00
_cell.angle_gamma   90.00
#
_symmetry.space_group_name_H-M   'P 1'
#
loop_
_entity.id
_entity.type
_entity.pdbx_description
1 polymer ?
#
loop_
_entity_poly.entity_id
_entity_poly.type
_entity_poly.pdbx_seq_one_letter_code
_entity_poly.pdbx_strand_id
1 'polypeptide(L)' 'MGKAKVKMVIRFLKRTQAEKICVLGENESKADVEQIQKVIEDIEDFYEAELE' A
#
# COMPACT_ATOMS: atom_id res chain seq x y z
N MET A 1 -4.56 15.32 4.26
CA MET A 1 -5.61 14.76 3.36
C MET A 1 -6.67 14.08 4.24
N GLY A 2 -7.99 14.16 3.98
CA GLY A 2 -8.97 13.60 4.93
C GLY A 2 -8.91 12.06 5.07
N LYS A 3 -9.21 11.52 6.28
CA LYS A 3 -9.15 10.07 6.64
C LYS A 3 -9.73 9.13 5.60
N ALA A 4 -10.89 9.49 5.04
CA ALA A 4 -11.57 8.68 4.04
C ALA A 4 -10.75 8.52 2.75
N LYS A 5 -10.04 9.57 2.33
CA LYS A 5 -9.18 9.56 1.14
C LYS A 5 -7.94 8.70 1.37
N VAL A 6 -7.32 8.81 2.55
CA VAL A 6 -6.17 7.97 2.94
C VAL A 6 -6.55 6.47 2.92
N LYS A 7 -7.68 6.11 3.52
CA LYS A 7 -8.21 4.73 3.47
C LYS A 7 -8.47 4.23 2.06
N MET A 8 -8.92 5.10 1.16
CA MET A 8 -9.15 4.75 -0.24
C MET A 8 -7.83 4.47 -0.97
N VAL A 9 -6.79 5.29 -0.75
CA VAL A 9 -5.45 5.09 -1.31
C VAL A 9 -4.82 3.79 -0.82
N ILE A 10 -4.86 3.52 0.48
CA ILE A 10 -4.34 2.27 1.05
C ILE A 10 -5.04 1.05 0.44
N ARG A 11 -6.38 1.11 0.28
CA ARG A 11 -7.14 0.03 -0.35
C ARG A 11 -6.73 -0.19 -1.81
N PHE A 12 -6.49 0.89 -2.55
CA PHE A 12 -6.01 0.81 -3.92
C PHE A 12 -4.64 0.13 -4.00
N LEU A 13 -3.69 0.54 -3.15
CA LEU A 13 -2.34 -0.05 -3.11
C LEU A 13 -2.36 -1.54 -2.74
N LYS A 14 -3.17 -1.94 -1.75
CA LYS A 14 -3.36 -3.36 -1.38
C LYS A 14 -3.92 -4.18 -2.54
N ARG A 15 -4.82 -3.61 -3.35
CA ARG A 15 -5.32 -4.27 -4.56
C ARG A 15 -4.23 -4.42 -5.63
N THR A 16 -3.45 -3.38 -5.87
CA THR A 16 -2.31 -3.43 -6.81
C THR A 16 -1.29 -4.48 -6.41
N GLN A 17 -1.00 -4.62 -5.12
CA GLN A 17 -0.12 -5.67 -4.57
C GLN A 17 -0.65 -7.07 -4.90
N ALA A 18 -1.94 -7.32 -4.66
CA ALA A 18 -2.58 -8.60 -4.99
C ALA A 18 -2.60 -8.87 -6.51
N GLU A 19 -2.85 -7.85 -7.33
CA GLU A 19 -2.82 -7.97 -8.79
C GLU A 19 -1.42 -8.29 -9.32
N LYS A 20 -0.37 -7.70 -8.73
CA LYS A 20 1.03 -8.00 -9.05
C LYS A 20 1.38 -9.46 -8.79
N ILE A 21 0.98 -9.99 -7.63
CA ILE A 21 1.15 -11.41 -7.28
C ILE A 21 0.38 -12.29 -8.27
N CYS A 22 -0.86 -11.90 -8.60
CA CYS A 22 -1.70 -12.69 -9.52
C CYS A 22 -1.13 -12.76 -10.95
N VAL A 23 -0.48 -11.69 -11.44
CA VAL A 23 0.01 -11.62 -12.82
C VAL A 23 1.42 -12.16 -12.98
N LEU A 24 2.32 -11.86 -12.04
CA LEU A 24 3.74 -12.23 -12.13
C LEU A 24 4.09 -13.48 -11.31
N GLY A 25 3.22 -13.87 -10.37
CA GLY A 25 3.53 -14.90 -9.38
C GLY A 25 4.34 -14.37 -8.20
N GLU A 26 4.39 -15.15 -7.12
CA GLU A 26 4.96 -14.74 -5.82
C GLU A 26 6.43 -14.32 -5.91
N ASN A 27 7.24 -15.05 -6.67
CA ASN A 27 8.68 -14.80 -6.75
C ASN A 27 9.02 -13.56 -7.60
N GLU A 28 8.35 -13.38 -8.74
CA GLU A 28 8.65 -12.27 -9.66
C GLU A 28 8.05 -10.95 -9.16
N SER A 29 6.95 -11.00 -8.40
CA SER A 29 6.31 -9.81 -7.83
C SER A 29 6.92 -9.36 -6.49
N LYS A 30 7.81 -10.14 -5.87
CA LYS A 30 8.27 -9.93 -4.49
C LYS A 30 8.78 -8.51 -4.22
N ALA A 31 9.64 -7.99 -5.10
CA ALA A 31 10.22 -6.65 -4.94
C ALA A 31 9.15 -5.55 -5.05
N ASP A 32 8.26 -5.65 -6.03
CA ASP A 32 7.14 -4.71 -6.21
C ASP A 32 6.20 -4.74 -5.00
N VAL A 33 5.90 -5.93 -4.49
CA VAL A 33 5.02 -6.17 -3.35
C VAL A 33 5.60 -5.58 -2.07
N GLU A 34 6.90 -5.76 -1.82
CA GLU A 34 7.61 -5.17 -0.68
C GLU A 34 7.65 -3.64 -0.77
N GLN A 35 7.90 -3.09 -1.96
CA GLN A 35 7.91 -1.63 -2.15
C GLN A 35 6.52 -1.02 -1.92
N ILE A 36 5.45 -1.65 -2.44
CA ILE A 36 4.08 -1.18 -2.22
C ILE A 36 3.72 -1.25 -0.74
N GLN A 37 4.13 -2.31 -0.03
CA GLN A 37 3.91 -2.46 1.40
C GLN A 37 4.56 -1.32 2.19
N LYS A 38 5.81 -0.98 1.87
CA LYS A 38 6.51 0.14 2.52
C LYS A 38 5.81 1.49 2.30
N VAL A 39 5.30 1.74 1.09
CA VAL A 39 4.53 2.96 0.81
C VAL A 39 3.23 3.00 1.61
N ILE A 40 2.56 1.86 1.83
CA ILE A 40 1.38 1.80 2.70
C ILE A 40 1.74 2.18 4.13
N GLU A 41 2.83 1.62 4.67
CA GLU A 41 3.33 1.91 6.02
C GLU A 41 3.69 3.40 6.16
N ASP A 42 4.44 3.97 5.22
CA ASP A 42 4.81 5.40 5.23
C ASP A 42 3.56 6.31 5.24
N ILE A 43 2.50 5.93 4.53
CA ILE A 43 1.22 6.66 4.50
C ILE A 43 0.48 6.54 5.83
N GLU A 44 0.46 5.35 6.43
CA GLU A 44 -0.18 5.08 7.72
C GLU A 44 0.54 5.86 8.83
N ASP A 45 1.86 5.78 8.91
CA ASP A 45 2.70 6.50 9.88
C ASP A 45 2.55 8.02 9.76
N PHE A 46 2.60 8.55 8.53
CA PHE A 46 2.42 9.99 8.29
C PHE A 46 1.04 10.46 8.76
N TYR A 47 -0.01 9.65 8.50
CA TYR A 47 -1.37 10.03 8.85
C TYR A 47 -1.68 9.88 10.34
N GLU A 48 -1.08 8.90 11.02
CA GLU A 48 -1.16 8.79 12.48
C GLU A 48 -0.45 9.96 13.17
N ALA A 49 0.73 10.34 12.71
CA ALA A 49 1.46 11.50 13.23
C ALA A 49 0.75 12.84 13.01
N GLU A 50 -0.05 13.01 11.94
CA GLU A 50 -0.88 14.21 11.72
C GLU A 50 -2.16 14.24 12.57
N LEU A 51 -2.54 13.12 13.21
CA LEU A 51 -3.74 13.01 14.05
C LEU A 51 -3.46 13.19 15.56
N GLU A 52 -2.20 13.07 16.00
CA GLU A 52 -1.73 13.42 17.35
C GLU A 52 -1.52 14.94 17.51
#